data_AF-A0A7I7JXP2-F1
#
_entry.id   AF-A0A7I7JXP2-F1
#
_cell.length_a   1.000
_cell.length_b   1.000
_cell.length_c   1.000
_cell.angle_alpha   90.00
_cell.angle_beta   90.00
_cell.angle_gamma   90.00
#
_symmetry.space_group_name_H-M   'P 1'
#
loop_
_entity.id
_entity.type
_entity.pdbx_description
1 polymer ?
#
loop_
_entity_poly.entity_id
_entity_poly.type
_entity_poly.pdbx_seq_one_letter_code
_entity_poly.pdbx_strand_id
1 'polypeptide(L)'
;MSVVAAAAALTWTVVGGAGVAGAAPDPYFPLPPSWCPGNPPGVLSASGYGGYCEGKTFPDGTRWNAYAVGMLWQPVRCIIPDGTAFPPLAPPGGCGGDWQG
;
A
#
# COMPACT_ATOMS: atom_id res chain seq x y z
N MET A 1 29.87 63.41 0.73
CA MET A 1 28.62 63.22 1.48
C MET A 1 28.22 61.77 1.37
N SER A 2 28.33 61.06 2.50
CA SER A 2 28.10 59.62 2.65
C SER A 2 26.62 59.28 2.58
N VAL A 3 26.27 58.14 1.99
CA VAL A 3 25.08 57.38 2.41
C VAL A 3 25.41 55.90 2.38
N VAL A 4 25.47 55.32 3.58
CA VAL A 4 25.52 53.88 3.86
C VAL A 4 24.08 53.37 3.81
N ALA A 5 23.80 52.24 3.15
CA ALA A 5 22.55 51.49 3.32
C ALA A 5 22.82 50.00 3.01
N ALA A 6 23.26 49.25 4.02
CA ALA A 6 22.41 48.39 4.87
C ALA A 6 22.03 47.07 4.18
N ALA A 7 22.88 46.07 4.42
CA ALA A 7 22.64 44.67 4.10
C ALA A 7 21.52 44.10 5.00
N ALA A 8 20.52 43.46 4.41
CA ALA A 8 19.57 42.61 5.12
C ALA A 8 19.45 41.28 4.38
N ALA A 9 20.35 40.35 4.67
CA ALA A 9 20.20 38.96 4.27
C ALA A 9 19.15 38.32 5.18
N LEU A 10 17.93 38.14 4.68
CA LEU A 10 16.88 37.38 5.33
C LEU A 10 17.25 35.88 5.28
N THR A 11 18.07 35.42 6.23
CA THR A 11 18.27 34.00 6.46
C THR A 11 17.06 33.45 7.20
N TRP A 12 16.08 32.93 6.46
CA TRP A 12 14.99 32.13 7.03
C TRP A 12 15.54 30.78 7.48
N THR A 13 15.76 30.62 8.78
CA THR A 13 16.03 29.32 9.40
C THR A 13 14.73 28.55 9.45
N VAL A 14 14.45 27.74 8.43
CA VAL A 14 13.36 26.76 8.49
C VAL A 14 13.81 25.62 9.40
N VAL A 15 13.46 25.70 10.69
CA VAL A 15 13.50 24.54 11.58
C VAL A 15 12.25 23.71 11.26
N GLY A 16 12.26 23.06 10.10
CA GLY A 16 11.27 22.05 9.74
C GLY A 16 11.65 20.77 10.46
N GLY A 17 10.81 20.34 11.40
CA GLY A 17 11.03 19.11 12.16
C GLY A 17 11.36 17.93 11.25
N ALA A 18 12.38 17.17 11.62
CA ALA A 18 12.64 15.88 11.01
C ALA A 18 11.43 14.99 11.29
N GLY A 19 10.50 14.91 10.33
CA GLY A 19 9.45 13.91 10.36
C GLY A 19 10.11 12.54 10.45
N VAL A 20 9.61 11.69 11.34
CA VAL A 20 10.00 10.29 11.35
C VAL A 20 9.74 9.72 9.95
N ALA A 21 10.80 9.39 9.22
CA ALA A 21 10.68 8.69 7.96
C ALA A 21 10.23 7.25 8.28
N GLY A 22 8.91 7.06 8.46
CA GLY A 22 8.33 5.74 8.53
C GLY A 22 8.49 5.07 7.18
N ALA A 23 9.19 3.94 7.11
CA ALA A 23 9.17 3.11 5.92
C ALA A 23 7.72 2.78 5.58
N ALA A 24 7.33 2.94 4.32
CA ALA A 24 6.01 2.52 3.87
C ALA A 24 5.84 1.01 4.16
N PRO A 25 4.61 0.53 4.44
CA PRO A 25 4.38 -0.90 4.61
C PRO A 25 4.85 -1.69 3.38
N ASP A 26 5.13 -2.98 3.55
CA ASP A 26 5.52 -3.84 2.44
C ASP A 26 4.49 -3.73 1.29
N PRO A 27 4.91 -3.35 0.07
CA PRO A 27 3.98 -3.19 -1.03
C PRO A 27 3.40 -4.52 -1.53
N TYR A 28 3.96 -5.67 -1.15
CA TYR A 28 3.44 -6.97 -1.56
C TYR A 28 2.39 -7.54 -0.60
N PHE A 29 2.38 -7.13 0.67
CA PHE A 29 1.43 -7.59 1.67
C PHE A 29 0.31 -6.57 1.94
N PRO A 30 -0.98 -6.91 1.73
CA PRO A 30 -2.09 -6.00 1.98
C PRO A 30 -2.36 -5.82 3.49
N LEU A 31 -2.70 -4.60 3.89
CA LEU A 31 -3.22 -4.30 5.24
C LEU A 31 -4.59 -3.61 5.10
N PRO A 32 -5.68 -4.39 5.03
CA PRO A 32 -7.00 -3.86 4.81
C PRO A 32 -7.50 -3.00 5.98
N PRO A 33 -8.34 -1.98 5.74
CA PRO A 33 -8.78 -1.48 4.44
C PRO A 33 -7.82 -0.40 3.85
N SER A 34 -6.80 0.01 4.60
CA SER A 34 -6.06 1.26 4.35
C SER A 34 -4.83 1.12 3.45
N TRP A 35 -4.31 -0.10 3.26
CA TRP A 35 -3.13 -0.36 2.44
C TRP A 35 -3.39 -1.51 1.45
N CYS A 36 -3.76 -1.15 0.22
CA CYS A 36 -4.10 -2.10 -0.84
C CYS A 36 -3.39 -1.69 -2.15
N PRO A 37 -2.05 -1.75 -2.19
CA PRO A 37 -1.24 -1.21 -3.28
C PRO A 37 -1.40 -1.97 -4.61
N GLY A 38 -2.03 -3.14 -4.62
CA GLY A 38 -2.42 -3.88 -5.82
C GLY A 38 -3.78 -3.50 -6.40
N ASN A 39 -4.62 -2.77 -5.66
CA ASN A 39 -5.92 -2.34 -6.16
C ASN A 39 -5.74 -1.20 -7.19
N PRO A 40 -6.66 -1.07 -8.18
CA PRO A 40 -6.63 0.06 -9.09
C PRO A 40 -6.76 1.41 -8.33
N PRO A 41 -6.06 2.47 -8.77
CA PRO A 41 -6.16 3.78 -8.14
C PRO A 41 -7.62 4.28 -8.04
N GLY A 42 -8.00 4.80 -6.89
CA GLY A 42 -9.34 5.36 -6.66
C GLY A 42 -10.45 4.33 -6.41
N VAL A 43 -10.12 3.03 -6.38
CA VAL A 43 -11.09 1.99 -6.00
C VAL A 43 -11.18 1.88 -4.48
N LEU A 44 -12.41 1.92 -3.97
CA LEU A 44 -12.68 1.61 -2.57
C LEU A 44 -12.35 0.13 -2.31
N SER A 45 -11.31 -0.13 -1.53
CA SER A 45 -10.92 -1.49 -1.13
C SER A 45 -12.00 -2.19 -0.30
N ALA A 46 -12.88 -1.44 0.36
CA ALA A 46 -14.07 -2.00 0.99
C ALA A 46 -15.21 -0.99 1.11
N SER A 47 -16.40 -1.56 1.26
CA SER A 47 -17.66 -0.91 1.63
C SER A 47 -18.24 -1.63 2.86
N GLY A 48 -19.30 -1.09 3.46
CA GLY A 48 -20.01 -1.78 4.55
C GLY A 48 -20.62 -3.15 4.18
N TYR A 49 -20.60 -3.51 2.88
CA TYR A 49 -21.15 -4.76 2.35
C TYR A 49 -20.09 -5.76 1.86
N GLY A 50 -18.80 -5.42 1.95
CA GLY A 50 -17.70 -6.27 1.49
C GLY A 50 -16.62 -5.49 0.75
N GLY A 51 -15.58 -6.19 0.30
CA GLY A 51 -14.42 -5.56 -0.33
C GLY A 51 -13.28 -6.53 -0.62
N TYR A 52 -12.27 -6.03 -1.31
CA TYR A 52 -11.00 -6.72 -1.55
C TYR A 52 -9.84 -5.75 -1.38
N CYS A 53 -8.74 -6.27 -0.86
CA CYS A 53 -7.53 -5.53 -0.65
C CYS A 53 -6.36 -6.41 -1.07
N GLU A 54 -5.63 -5.95 -2.08
CA GLU A 54 -4.56 -6.71 -2.69
C GLU A 54 -3.22 -6.01 -2.52
N GLY A 55 -2.18 -6.82 -2.35
CA GLY A 55 -0.81 -6.38 -2.50
C GLY A 55 -0.39 -6.31 -3.98
N LYS A 56 0.80 -5.77 -4.24
CA LYS A 56 1.37 -5.80 -5.59
C LYS A 56 1.55 -7.24 -6.08
N THR A 57 1.47 -7.40 -7.40
CA THR A 57 1.75 -8.69 -8.04
C THR A 57 3.24 -8.99 -7.97
N PHE A 58 3.58 -10.17 -7.46
CA PHE A 58 4.93 -10.70 -7.44
C PHE A 58 5.41 -11.05 -8.86
N PRO A 59 6.73 -11.20 -9.10
CA PRO A 59 7.25 -11.63 -10.40
C PRO A 59 6.74 -13.01 -10.87
N ASP A 60 6.32 -13.87 -9.94
CA ASP A 60 5.69 -15.17 -10.22
C ASP A 60 4.23 -15.05 -10.73
N GLY A 61 3.70 -13.82 -10.83
CA GLY A 61 2.35 -13.52 -11.31
C GLY A 61 1.26 -13.63 -10.24
N THR A 62 1.60 -14.07 -9.03
CA THR A 62 0.64 -14.21 -7.91
C THR A 62 0.58 -12.94 -7.06
N ARG A 63 -0.43 -12.85 -6.16
CA ARG A 63 -0.53 -11.75 -5.19
C ARG A 63 -1.18 -12.20 -3.88
N TRP A 64 -0.83 -11.51 -2.80
CA TRP A 64 -1.57 -11.60 -1.54
C TRP A 64 -2.89 -10.84 -1.65
N ASN A 65 -3.99 -11.50 -1.27
CA ASN A 65 -5.35 -10.96 -1.29
C ASN A 65 -6.00 -11.16 0.08
N ALA A 66 -6.66 -10.12 0.58
CA ALA A 66 -7.67 -10.23 1.62
C ALA A 66 -9.02 -9.79 1.05
N TYR A 67 -10.09 -10.43 1.48
CA TYR A 67 -11.45 -10.07 1.09
C TYR A 67 -12.32 -9.95 2.33
N ALA A 68 -13.35 -9.12 2.25
CA ALA A 68 -14.29 -8.91 3.34
C ALA A 68 -15.64 -9.57 3.01
N VAL A 69 -16.21 -10.26 4.00
CA VAL A 69 -17.61 -10.72 4.00
C VAL A 69 -18.38 -9.83 4.95
N GLY A 70 -19.21 -8.93 4.40
CA GLY A 70 -19.77 -7.83 5.19
C GLY A 70 -18.66 -6.92 5.72
N MET A 71 -18.60 -6.75 7.05
CA MET A 71 -17.57 -5.94 7.72
C MET A 71 -16.33 -6.74 8.17
N LEU A 72 -16.30 -8.05 7.92
CA LEU A 72 -15.26 -8.94 8.45
C LEU A 72 -14.25 -9.33 7.37
N TRP A 73 -13.00 -8.90 7.55
CA TRP A 73 -11.87 -9.31 6.73
C TRP A 73 -11.51 -10.77 6.99
N GLN A 74 -11.38 -11.52 5.90
CA GLN A 74 -10.90 -12.90 5.93
C GLN A 74 -9.37 -12.92 5.97
N PRO A 75 -8.76 -14.03 6.43
CA PRO A 75 -7.32 -14.20 6.40
C PRO A 75 -6.73 -13.96 5.01
N VAL A 76 -5.53 -13.39 4.98
CA VAL A 76 -4.78 -13.17 3.74
C VAL A 76 -4.49 -14.52 3.08
N ARG A 77 -4.74 -14.61 1.77
CA ARG A 77 -4.54 -15.79 0.96
C ARG A 77 -3.71 -15.47 -0.27
N CYS A 78 -2.99 -16.47 -0.79
CA CYS A 78 -2.25 -16.34 -2.03
C CYS A 78 -3.13 -16.69 -3.23
N ILE A 79 -3.21 -15.80 -4.22
CA ILE A 79 -4.08 -15.98 -5.40
C ILE A 79 -3.32 -15.89 -6.72
N ILE A 80 -3.90 -16.49 -7.75
CA ILE A 80 -3.59 -16.20 -9.15
C ILE A 80 -4.63 -15.18 -9.62
N PRO A 81 -4.22 -13.95 -9.96
CA PRO A 81 -5.15 -12.92 -10.37
C PRO A 81 -5.72 -13.20 -11.77
N ASP A 82 -7.05 -13.33 -11.84
CA ASP A 82 -7.80 -13.58 -13.07
C ASP A 82 -8.86 -12.51 -13.38
N GLY A 83 -8.91 -11.45 -12.56
CA GLY A 83 -9.87 -10.35 -12.69
C GLY A 83 -11.28 -10.66 -12.18
N THR A 84 -11.51 -11.86 -11.61
CA THR A 84 -12.78 -12.21 -10.98
C THR A 84 -12.85 -11.70 -9.54
N ALA A 85 -14.05 -11.68 -8.97
CA ALA A 85 -14.24 -11.35 -7.54
C ALA A 85 -13.70 -12.45 -6.61
N PHE A 86 -13.53 -13.67 -7.11
CA PHE A 86 -13.09 -14.84 -6.35
C PHE A 86 -11.95 -15.55 -7.10
N PRO A 87 -10.76 -14.93 -7.18
CA PRO A 87 -9.64 -15.49 -7.91
C PRO A 87 -9.18 -16.82 -7.30
N PRO A 88 -8.71 -17.78 -8.11
CA PRO A 88 -8.25 -19.07 -7.63
C PRO A 88 -7.03 -18.91 -6.70
N LEU A 89 -6.86 -19.86 -5.78
CA LEU A 89 -5.67 -19.93 -4.94
C LEU A 89 -4.45 -20.33 -5.78
N ALA A 90 -3.30 -19.76 -5.45
CA ALA A 90 -2.04 -20.18 -6.06
C ALA A 90 -1.62 -21.57 -5.55
N PRO A 91 -0.90 -22.36 -6.36
CA PRO A 91 -0.24 -23.57 -5.89
C PRO A 91 0.88 -23.24 -4.90
N PRO A 92 1.35 -24.23 -4.10
CA PRO A 92 2.54 -24.06 -3.28
C PRO A 92 3.74 -23.54 -4.09
N GLY A 93 4.50 -22.63 -3.50
CA GLY A 93 5.59 -21.91 -4.16
C GLY A 93 5.17 -20.57 -4.81
N GLY A 94 3.89 -20.20 -4.76
CA GLY A 94 3.40 -18.87 -5.11
C GLY A 94 3.62 -17.82 -4.00
N CYS A 95 3.16 -16.60 -4.27
CA CYS A 95 3.28 -15.38 -3.48
C CYS A 95 4.68 -15.09 -2.99
N GLY A 96 5.60 -15.02 -3.94
CA GLY A 96 7.00 -14.74 -3.66
C GLY A 96 7.76 -15.96 -3.14
N GLY A 97 7.16 -17.14 -3.16
CA GLY A 97 7.75 -18.40 -2.71
C GLY A 97 7.31 -18.86 -1.32
N ASP A 98 6.54 -18.04 -0.60
CA ASP A 98 6.17 -18.31 0.81
C ASP A 98 4.87 -19.11 0.98
N TRP A 99 4.05 -19.23 -0.08
CA TRP A 99 2.77 -19.92 0.00
C TRP A 99 2.95 -21.45 0.00
N GLN A 100 2.33 -22.12 0.98
CA GLN A 100 2.45 -23.58 1.17
C GLN A 100 1.23 -24.38 0.73
N GLY A 101 0.13 -23.73 0.32
CA GLY A 101 -1.13 -24.38 -0.09
C GLY A 101 -2.24 -24.28 0.94
#